data_AF-A0A0H4CWB7-F1
#
_entry.id   AF-A0A0H4CWB7-F1
#
_cell.length_a   1.000
_cell.length_b   1.000
_cell.length_c   1.000
_cell.angle_alpha   90.00
_cell.angle_beta   90.00
_cell.angle_gamma   90.00
#
_symmetry.space_group_name_H-M   'P 1'
#
loop_
_entity.id
_entity.type
_entity.pdbx_description
1 polymer ?
#
loop_
_entity_poly.entity_id
_entity_poly.type
_entity_poly.pdbx_seq_one_letter_code
_entity_poly.pdbx_strand_id
1 'polypeptide(L)'
;AGVSSFGISGTNGHLILEEAPAPDPAPAEPGDPTEPSEAAVDDGRWPWMLSAKSRGAVGEQAARLAAAVRSADARALDVAHSLVTTRVAMDHRAVVGRSSTAVVQGAVEAEGRTVFVFPGQ
;
A
#
# COMPACT_ATOMS: atom_id res chain seq x y z
N ALA A 1 19.36 17.61 13.09
CA ALA A 1 20.51 16.69 13.21
C ALA A 1 21.67 17.15 12.31
N GLY A 2 22.92 16.77 12.58
CA GLY A 2 24.08 17.09 11.74
C GLY A 2 24.87 15.84 11.36
N VAL A 3 25.32 15.75 10.11
CA VAL A 3 26.14 14.66 9.58
C VAL A 3 27.46 15.22 9.08
N SER A 4 28.57 14.72 9.61
CA SER A 4 29.92 15.07 9.16
C SER A 4 30.59 13.87 8.51
N SER A 5 31.28 14.09 7.39
CA SER A 5 32.11 13.09 6.72
C SER A 5 33.52 13.64 6.51
N PHE A 6 34.52 12.87 6.92
CA PHE A 6 35.93 13.24 6.83
C PHE A 6 36.66 12.19 5.99
N GLY A 7 37.02 12.55 4.76
CA GLY A 7 37.72 11.66 3.84
C GLY A 7 39.18 11.52 4.20
N ILE A 8 39.75 10.32 4.01
CA ILE A 8 41.18 10.05 4.25
C ILE A 8 42.11 10.88 3.36
N SER A 9 41.61 11.36 2.21
CA SER A 9 42.30 12.30 1.31
C SER A 9 42.33 13.75 1.83
N GLY A 10 41.62 14.06 2.91
CA GLY A 10 41.46 15.40 3.47
C GLY A 10 40.22 16.17 3.00
N THR A 11 39.37 15.60 2.14
CA THR A 11 38.11 16.23 1.73
C THR A 11 37.02 16.00 2.77
N ASN A 12 36.45 17.09 3.28
CA ASN A 12 35.43 17.05 4.32
C ASN A 12 34.10 17.61 3.80
N GLY A 13 32.99 17.07 4.28
CA GLY A 13 31.65 17.55 4.00
C GLY A 13 30.79 17.54 5.25
N HIS A 14 29.93 18.56 5.41
CA HIS A 14 29.00 18.68 6.52
C HIS A 14 27.59 18.94 6.00
N LEU A 15 26.61 18.21 6.53
CA LEU A 15 25.19 18.37 6.21
C LEU A 15 24.41 18.64 7.49
N ILE A 16 23.60 19.69 7.46
CA ILE A 16 22.63 20.01 8.51
C ILE A 16 21.25 19.59 8.01
N LEU A 17 20.57 18.76 8.81
CA LEU A 17 19.22 18.25 8.55
C LEU A 17 18.27 18.85 9.58
N GLU A 18 17.21 19.49 9.12
CA GLU A 18 16.14 19.98 9.98
C GLU A 18 14.94 19.04 9.92
N GLU A 19 14.13 19.03 10.98
CA GLU A 19 12.87 18.31 10.99
C GLU A 19 11.92 18.95 9.97
N ALA A 20 11.17 18.13 9.23
CA ALA A 20 10.14 18.64 8.34
C ALA A 20 9.07 19.38 9.17
N PRO A 21 8.52 20.51 8.67
CA PRO A 21 7.39 21.14 9.33
C PRO A 21 6.25 20.15 9.54
N ALA A 22 5.52 20.30 10.65
CA ALA A 22 4.29 19.56 10.83
C ALA A 22 3.35 19.84 9.64
N PRO A 23 2.70 18.82 9.07
CA PRO A 23 1.75 19.04 7.99
C PRO A 23 0.59 19.90 8.48
N ASP A 24 0.16 20.85 7.66
CA ASP A 24 -1.04 21.63 7.95
C ASP A 24 -2.25 20.69 8.04
N PRO A 25 -3.19 20.92 8.97
CA PRO A 25 -4.42 20.16 9.03
C PRO A 25 -5.15 20.33 7.69
N ALA A 26 -5.50 19.23 7.05
CA ALA A 26 -6.28 19.25 5.83
C ALA A 26 -7.60 20.02 6.09
N PRO A 27 -8.05 20.88 5.16
CA PRO A 27 -9.36 21.49 5.26
C PRO A 27 -10.41 20.39 5.42
N ALA A 28 -11.24 20.48 6.46
CA ALA A 28 -12.41 19.62 6.57
C ALA A 28 -13.35 20.00 5.42
N GLU A 29 -13.33 19.23 4.34
CA GLU A 29 -14.37 19.36 3.33
C GLU A 29 -15.71 18.97 3.96
N PRO A 30 -16.77 19.77 3.78
CA PRO A 30 -18.09 19.40 4.26
C PRO A 30 -18.49 18.08 3.58
N GLY A 31 -18.59 17.01 4.38
CA GLY A 31 -18.90 15.68 3.88
C GLY A 31 -20.18 15.70 3.04
N ASP A 32 -20.08 15.20 1.81
CA ASP A 32 -21.24 14.99 0.97
C ASP A 32 -22.16 13.97 1.70
N PRO A 33 -23.45 14.27 1.91
CA PRO A 33 -24.39 13.32 2.53
C PRO A 33 -24.50 11.97 1.80
N THR A 34 -24.01 11.91 0.56
CA THR A 34 -23.97 10.72 -0.28
C THR A 34 -22.71 9.88 -0.05
N GLU A 35 -21.68 10.44 0.58
CA GLU A 35 -20.45 9.71 0.87
C GLU A 35 -20.66 8.68 1.99
N PRO A 36 -20.16 7.45 1.82
CA PRO A 36 -20.20 6.47 2.88
C PRO A 36 -19.47 7.00 4.12
N SER A 37 -20.10 6.88 5.28
CA SER A 37 -19.49 7.19 6.59
C SER A 37 -18.08 6.61 6.69
N GLU A 38 -17.13 7.31 7.30
CA GLU A 38 -15.75 6.83 7.52
C GLU A 38 -15.69 5.40 8.10
N ALA A 39 -16.65 5.03 8.95
CA ALA A 39 -16.78 3.68 9.51
C ALA A 39 -17.21 2.60 8.48
N ALA A 40 -17.96 2.99 7.45
CA ALA A 40 -18.29 2.13 6.31
C ALA A 40 -17.13 2.01 5.33
N VAL A 41 -16.29 3.05 5.21
CA VAL A 41 -15.10 3.03 4.35
C VAL A 41 -14.00 2.17 4.96
N ASP A 42 -13.83 2.12 6.30
CA ASP A 42 -12.77 1.33 6.95
C ASP A 42 -13.20 -0.07 7.41
N ASP A 43 -14.20 -0.67 6.76
CA ASP A 43 -14.72 -2.01 7.14
C ASP A 43 -13.78 -3.19 6.79
N GLY A 44 -12.52 -2.88 6.43
CA GLY A 44 -11.47 -3.84 6.14
C GLY A 44 -11.66 -4.59 4.81
N ARG A 45 -12.51 -4.12 3.89
CA ARG A 45 -12.73 -4.78 2.59
C ARG A 45 -11.74 -4.41 1.49
N TRP A 46 -10.76 -3.56 1.76
CA TRP A 46 -9.83 -3.10 0.74
C TRP A 46 -8.89 -4.20 0.26
N PRO A 47 -8.83 -4.49 -1.05
CA PRO A 47 -7.86 -5.44 -1.59
C PRO A 47 -6.45 -4.88 -1.48
N TRP A 48 -5.54 -5.66 -0.90
CA TRP A 48 -4.13 -5.31 -0.81
C TRP A 48 -3.37 -5.95 -1.96
N MET A 49 -2.91 -5.11 -2.90
CA MET A 49 -2.12 -5.54 -4.04
C MET A 49 -0.65 -5.67 -3.66
N LEU A 50 -0.05 -6.82 -3.98
CA LEU A 50 1.36 -7.11 -3.81
C LEU A 50 1.97 -7.44 -5.16
N SER A 51 3.21 -7.01 -5.39
CA SER A 51 3.95 -7.45 -6.57
C SER A 51 5.45 -7.55 -6.33
N ALA A 52 6.11 -8.47 -7.03
CA ALA A 52 7.54 -8.67 -6.92
C ALA A 52 8.16 -9.22 -8.22
N LYS A 53 9.50 -9.29 -8.24
CA LYS A 53 10.29 -9.83 -9.36
C LYS A 53 10.29 -11.35 -9.46
N SER A 54 9.72 -12.04 -8.47
CA SER A 54 9.59 -13.50 -8.48
C SER A 54 8.39 -13.93 -7.63
N ARG A 55 7.86 -15.14 -7.88
CA ARG A 55 6.78 -15.73 -7.06
C ARG A 55 7.16 -15.84 -5.58
N GLY A 56 8.40 -16.24 -5.28
CA GLY A 56 8.89 -16.34 -3.89
C GLY A 56 8.94 -14.97 -3.20
N ALA A 57 9.38 -13.94 -3.94
CA ALA A 57 9.47 -12.59 -3.41
C ALA A 57 8.10 -11.96 -3.09
N VAL A 58 7.00 -12.40 -3.73
CA VAL A 58 5.64 -11.99 -3.35
C VAL A 58 5.29 -12.49 -1.95
N GLY A 59 5.65 -13.75 -1.63
CA GLY A 59 5.45 -14.31 -0.29
C GLY A 59 6.27 -13.60 0.77
N GLU A 60 7.52 -13.25 0.47
CA GLU A 60 8.36 -12.44 1.37
C GLU A 60 7.78 -11.03 1.58
N GLN A 61 7.29 -10.38 0.52
CA GLN A 61 6.62 -9.08 0.66
C GLN A 61 5.36 -9.17 1.51
N ALA A 62 4.55 -10.21 1.33
CA ALA A 62 3.37 -10.43 2.16
C ALA A 62 3.75 -10.57 3.65
N ALA A 63 4.80 -11.33 3.96
CA ALA A 63 5.28 -11.49 5.33
C ALA A 63 5.79 -10.18 5.95
N ARG A 64 6.57 -9.40 5.18
CA ARG A 64 7.09 -8.09 5.62
C ARG A 64 5.96 -7.08 5.83
N LEU A 65 5.01 -7.02 4.90
CA LEU A 65 3.84 -6.14 5.03
C LEU A 65 3.02 -6.51 6.27
N ALA A 66 2.75 -7.79 6.48
CA ALA A 66 2.00 -8.26 7.64
C ALA A 66 2.71 -7.92 8.96
N ALA A 67 4.05 -8.02 9.01
CA ALA A 67 4.82 -7.60 10.17
C ALA A 67 4.74 -6.08 10.41
N ALA A 68 4.91 -5.27 9.35
CA ALA A 68 4.86 -3.82 9.43
C ALA A 68 3.48 -3.31 9.88
N VAL A 69 2.41 -3.83 9.28
CA VAL A 69 1.04 -3.47 9.67
C VAL A 69 0.74 -3.90 11.10
N ARG A 70 1.19 -5.05 11.58
CA ARG A 70 0.99 -5.42 13.00
C ARG A 70 1.73 -4.51 13.97
N SER A 71 2.84 -3.93 13.55
CA SER A 71 3.62 -3.00 14.38
C SER A 71 3.14 -1.55 14.32
N ALA A 72 2.31 -1.21 13.33
CA ALA A 72 1.79 0.13 13.11
C ALA A 72 0.29 0.15 13.35
N ASP A 73 -0.23 1.21 13.97
CA ASP A 73 -1.67 1.43 14.05
C ASP A 73 -2.17 2.11 12.76
N ALA A 74 -2.07 1.38 11.64
CA ALA A 74 -2.39 1.89 10.30
C ALA A 74 -3.78 1.44 9.85
N ARG A 75 -4.59 2.36 9.32
CA ARG A 75 -5.91 2.05 8.75
C ARG A 75 -5.78 1.17 7.51
N ALA A 76 -6.72 0.24 7.32
CA ALA A 76 -6.66 -0.71 6.21
C ALA A 76 -6.75 -0.02 4.84
N LEU A 77 -7.54 1.06 4.77
CA LEU A 77 -7.64 1.92 3.58
C LEU A 77 -6.31 2.57 3.22
N ASP A 78 -5.59 3.12 4.19
CA ASP A 78 -4.32 3.82 3.93
C ASP A 78 -3.25 2.86 3.41
N VAL A 79 -3.23 1.64 3.95
CA VAL A 79 -2.36 0.56 3.46
C VAL A 79 -2.72 0.21 2.03
N ALA A 80 -3.99 -0.05 1.74
CA ALA A 80 -4.45 -0.39 0.40
C ALA A 80 -4.10 0.74 -0.60
N HIS A 81 -4.44 1.98 -0.27
CA HIS A 81 -4.16 3.15 -1.08
C HIS A 81 -2.66 3.29 -1.37
N SER A 82 -1.83 3.15 -0.34
CA SER A 82 -0.37 3.23 -0.47
C SER A 82 0.19 2.13 -1.38
N LEU A 83 -0.33 0.91 -1.27
CA LEU A 83 0.08 -0.23 -2.12
C LEU A 83 -0.22 0.01 -3.60
N VAL A 84 -1.29 0.74 -3.93
CA VAL A 84 -1.65 1.05 -5.33
C VAL A 84 -0.90 2.27 -5.86
N THR A 85 -0.79 3.32 -5.06
CA THR A 85 -0.35 4.65 -5.56
C THR A 85 1.15 4.89 -5.45
N THR A 86 1.84 4.19 -4.54
CA THR A 86 3.25 4.47 -4.24
C THR A 86 4.20 3.33 -4.61
N ARG A 87 3.67 2.13 -4.91
CA ARG A 87 4.48 0.96 -5.21
C ARG A 87 4.54 0.70 -6.71
N VAL A 88 5.72 0.33 -7.18
CA VAL A 88 5.91 -0.09 -8.57
C VAL A 88 5.25 -1.45 -8.77
N ALA A 89 4.38 -1.55 -9.78
CA ALA A 89 3.79 -2.81 -10.20
C ALA A 89 4.84 -3.68 -10.94
N MET A 90 5.02 -4.91 -10.48
CA MET A 90 5.92 -5.90 -11.08
C MET A 90 5.15 -7.09 -11.66
N ASP A 91 5.84 -8.03 -12.31
CA ASP A 91 5.21 -9.10 -13.08
C ASP A 91 4.52 -10.15 -12.21
N HIS A 92 5.11 -10.52 -11.07
CA HIS A 92 4.47 -11.47 -10.16
C HIS A 92 3.58 -10.72 -9.20
N ARG A 93 2.26 -10.90 -9.32
CA ARG A 93 1.25 -10.17 -8.55
C ARG A 93 0.42 -11.11 -7.68
N ALA A 94 -0.01 -10.62 -6.53
CA ALA A 94 -1.01 -11.26 -5.69
C ALA A 94 -1.93 -10.19 -5.10
N VAL A 95 -3.17 -10.58 -4.80
CA VAL A 95 -4.12 -9.72 -4.10
C VAL A 95 -4.52 -10.45 -2.83
N VAL A 96 -4.44 -9.74 -1.70
CA VAL A 96 -4.96 -10.20 -0.41
C VAL A 96 -6.28 -9.48 -0.19
N GLY A 97 -7.37 -10.24 -0.15
CA GLY A 97 -8.70 -9.74 0.20
C GLY A 97 -9.14 -10.27 1.57
N ARG A 98 -10.36 -9.91 1.99
CA ARG A 98 -10.95 -10.49 3.20
C ARG A 98 -11.19 -11.99 3.02
N SER A 99 -10.81 -12.77 4.03
CA SER A 99 -11.11 -14.19 4.12
C SER A 99 -12.64 -14.39 4.18
N SER A 100 -13.24 -14.82 3.07
CA SER A 100 -14.16 -15.95 3.18
C SER A 100 -13.29 -17.19 3.33
N THR A 101 -13.77 -18.23 3.98
CA THR A 101 -13.03 -19.44 4.41
C THR A 101 -12.27 -20.22 3.33
N ALA A 102 -12.17 -19.70 2.10
CA ALA A 102 -11.37 -20.22 1.01
C ALA A 102 -10.45 -19.12 0.43
N VAL A 103 -9.15 -19.40 0.37
CA VAL A 103 -8.21 -18.60 -0.44
C VAL A 103 -8.50 -18.90 -1.90
N VAL A 104 -9.00 -17.91 -2.64
CA VAL A 104 -9.14 -18.04 -4.10
C VAL A 104 -7.79 -17.73 -4.74
N GLN A 105 -7.15 -18.76 -5.30
CA GLN A 105 -5.99 -18.58 -6.17
C GLN A 105 -6.46 -18.56 -7.62
N GLY A 106 -6.21 -17.44 -8.30
CA GLY A 106 -6.42 -17.30 -9.74
C GLY A 106 -5.11 -16.90 -10.41
N ALA A 107 -4.85 -17.46 -11.58
CA ALA A 107 -3.88 -16.91 -12.52
C ALA A 107 -4.65 -16.23 -13.64
N VAL A 108 -4.24 -15.02 -14.01
CA VAL A 108 -4.77 -14.35 -15.19
C VAL A 108 -3.68 -14.40 -16.25
N GLU A 109 -3.94 -15.15 -17.32
CA GLU A 109 -3.10 -15.15 -18.54
C GLU A 109 -3.77 -14.36 -19.68
N ALA A 110 -4.87 -13.67 -19.42
CA ALA A 110 -5.67 -13.04 -20.47
C ALA A 110 -5.38 -11.54 -20.59
N GLU A 111 -4.68 -11.15 -21.66
CA GLU A 111 -4.95 -9.87 -22.32
C GLU A 111 -6.28 -10.03 -23.08
N GLY A 112 -7.39 -9.75 -22.39
CA GLY A 112 -8.74 -9.89 -22.92
C GLY A 112 -9.61 -8.69 -22.61
N ARG A 113 -10.73 -8.55 -23.33
CA ARG A 113 -11.73 -7.53 -23.02
C ARG A 113 -12.60 -8.02 -21.85
N THR A 114 -12.94 -7.10 -20.95
CA THR A 114 -13.90 -7.35 -19.87
C THR A 114 -15.31 -7.46 -20.44
N VAL A 115 -16.06 -8.49 -20.03
CA VAL A 115 -17.49 -8.65 -20.34
C VAL A 115 -18.29 -8.66 -19.04
N PHE A 116 -19.43 -7.97 -19.04
CA PHE A 116 -20.38 -7.97 -17.94
C PHE A 116 -21.37 -9.12 -18.15
N VAL A 117 -21.46 -10.02 -17.17
CA VAL A 117 -22.40 -11.14 -17.19
C VAL A 117 -23.49 -10.86 -16.16
N PHE A 118 -24.74 -10.83 -16.61
CA PHE A 118 -25.92 -10.62 -15.75
C PHE A 118 -26.66 -11.97 -15.62
N PRO A 119 -26.56 -12.65 -14.47
CA PRO A 119 -27.28 -13.91 -14.26
C PRO A 119 -28.80 -13.68 -14.24
N GLY A 120 -29.56 -14.69 -14.67
CA GLY A 120 -31.02 -14.70 -14.62
C GLY A 120 -31.58 -14.78 -13.19
N GLN A 121 -32.91 -14.72 -13.10
CA GLN A 121 -33.69 -14.86 -11.86
C GLN A 121 -33.65 -16.30 -11.34
#